data_AF-A0A1J3F9P6-F1
#
_entry.id   AF-A0A1J3F9P6-F1
#
_cell.length_a   1.000
_cell.length_b   1.000
_cell.length_c   1.000
_cell.angle_alpha   90.00
_cell.angle_beta   90.00
_cell.angle_gamma   90.00
#
_symmetry.space_group_name_H-M   'P 1'
#
loop_
_entity.id
_entity.type
_entity.pdbx_description
1 polymer ?
#
loop_
_entity_poly.entity_id
_entity_poly.type
_entity_poly.pdbx_seq_one_letter_code
_entity_poly.pdbx_strand_id
1 'polypeptide(L)'
;DMKKRVLGICFGHQILSRIKGGKIGRASSGVDMGLRTITMAKDAVKPGGYFGDEIPKSLAIIKCHQDEVLELPESATLLAYSDKCNVEMCSYGNHFLCIQGHPEYNKE
;
A
#
# COMPACT_ATOMS: atom_id res chain seq x y z
N ASP A 1 -9.57 -11.42 -22.01
CA ASP A 1 -9.59 -11.04 -20.58
C ASP A 1 -9.63 -9.55 -20.36
N MET A 2 -10.70 -9.06 -19.72
CA MET A 2 -10.81 -7.65 -19.33
C MET A 2 -9.93 -7.37 -18.11
N LYS A 3 -8.85 -6.62 -18.30
CA LYS A 3 -7.97 -6.15 -17.23
C LYS A 3 -8.63 -4.99 -16.43
N LYS A 4 -9.69 -5.27 -15.65
CA LYS A 4 -10.37 -4.26 -14.79
C LYS A 4 -9.45 -3.69 -13.72
N ARG A 5 -9.46 -2.38 -13.48
CA ARG A 5 -8.70 -1.82 -12.35
C ARG A 5 -9.34 -2.23 -11.01
N VAL A 6 -8.49 -2.60 -10.04
CA VAL A 6 -8.89 -3.05 -8.70
C VAL A 6 -8.08 -2.31 -7.66
N LEU A 7 -8.76 -1.82 -6.62
CA LEU A 7 -8.16 -1.20 -5.44
C LEU A 7 -8.35 -2.12 -4.24
N GLY A 8 -7.26 -2.47 -3.54
CA GLY A 8 -7.30 -3.17 -2.26
C GLY A 8 -6.88 -2.24 -1.13
N ILE A 9 -7.71 -2.13 -0.10
CA ILE A 9 -7.44 -1.31 1.09
C ILE A 9 -7.34 -2.22 2.32
N CYS A 10 -6.34 -2.01 3.17
CA CYS A 10 -6.10 -2.75 4.42
C CYS A 10 -6.15 -4.28 4.18
N PHE A 11 -7.15 -4.99 4.69
CA PHE A 11 -7.29 -6.43 4.45
C PHE A 11 -7.38 -6.78 2.95
N GLY A 12 -8.00 -5.93 2.13
CA GLY A 12 -8.04 -6.10 0.67
C GLY A 12 -6.67 -6.00 0.03
N HIS A 13 -5.79 -5.11 0.52
CA HIS A 13 -4.39 -5.04 0.08
C HIS A 13 -3.66 -6.36 0.36
N GLN A 14 -3.93 -6.98 1.51
CA GLN A 14 -3.31 -8.25 1.91
C GLN A 14 -3.80 -9.42 1.06
N ILE A 15 -5.11 -9.50 0.80
CA ILE A 15 -5.70 -10.52 -0.08
C ILE A 15 -5.09 -10.43 -1.47
N LEU A 16 -5.08 -9.24 -2.07
CA LEU A 16 -4.53 -9.04 -3.42
C LEU A 16 -3.05 -9.39 -3.47
N SER A 17 -2.28 -8.94 -2.48
CA SER A 17 -0.85 -9.27 -2.40
C SER A 17 -0.62 -10.77 -2.27
N ARG A 18 -1.42 -11.48 -1.47
CA ARG A 18 -1.36 -12.93 -1.33
C ARG A 18 -1.67 -13.66 -2.65
N ILE A 19 -2.71 -13.23 -3.36
CA ILE A 19 -3.07 -13.79 -4.68
C ILE A 19 -1.92 -13.63 -5.69
N LYS A 20 -1.14 -12.55 -5.57
CA LYS A 20 0.02 -12.27 -6.41
C LYS A 20 1.30 -12.97 -5.98
N GLY A 21 1.26 -13.75 -4.90
CA GLY A 21 2.42 -14.50 -4.39
C GLY A 21 3.21 -13.77 -3.30
N GLY A 22 2.68 -12.67 -2.77
CA GLY A 22 3.25 -11.99 -1.60
C GLY A 22 2.99 -12.77 -0.31
N LYS A 23 3.85 -12.54 0.69
CA LYS A 23 3.75 -13.16 2.02
C LYS A 23 3.06 -12.20 2.99
N ILE A 24 2.01 -12.68 3.65
CA ILE A 24 1.27 -11.94 4.67
C ILE A 24 1.56 -12.55 6.03
N GLY A 25 1.67 -11.72 7.06
CA GLY A 25 1.74 -12.20 8.44
C GLY A 25 1.57 -11.07 9.44
N ARG A 26 1.61 -11.43 10.72
CA ARG A 26 1.61 -10.46 11.82
C ARG A 26 2.85 -9.57 11.73
N ALA A 27 2.64 -8.27 11.86
CA ALA A 27 3.71 -7.30 11.96
C ALA A 27 4.54 -7.57 13.22
N SER A 28 5.87 -7.64 13.06
CA SER A 28 6.79 -7.78 14.19
C SER A 28 6.83 -6.52 15.07
N SER A 29 6.45 -5.38 14.49
CA SER A 29 6.33 -4.08 15.16
C SER A 29 5.06 -3.92 16.01
N GLY A 30 4.19 -4.94 16.04
CA GLY A 30 2.93 -4.93 16.75
C GLY A 30 1.80 -4.21 15.99
N VAL A 31 0.75 -3.81 16.72
CA VAL A 31 -0.40 -3.10 16.14
C VAL A 31 0.01 -1.70 15.66
N ASP A 32 -0.40 -1.30 14.46
CA ASP A 32 -0.29 0.07 13.97
C ASP A 32 -1.67 0.71 13.80
N MET A 33 -1.97 1.66 14.70
CA MET A 33 -3.29 2.28 14.81
C MET A 33 -3.20 3.81 14.94
N GLY A 34 -3.96 4.54 14.13
CA GLY A 34 -4.07 6.00 14.13
C GLY A 34 -3.45 6.66 12.90
N LEU A 35 -3.37 7.99 12.91
CA LEU A 35 -2.76 8.77 11.83
C LEU A 35 -1.24 8.55 11.81
N ARG A 36 -0.70 8.22 10.65
CA ARG A 36 0.72 7.91 10.42
C ARG A 36 1.23 8.57 9.15
N THR A 37 2.52 8.88 9.15
CA THR A 37 3.22 9.35 7.96
C THR A 37 3.83 8.17 7.21
N ILE A 38 3.59 8.09 5.91
CA ILE A 38 4.23 7.14 4.99
C ILE A 38 5.10 7.89 3.99
N THR A 39 6.18 7.27 3.55
CA THR A 39 7.16 7.84 2.61
C THR A 39 6.92 7.26 1.22
N MET A 40 6.86 8.12 0.20
CA MET A 40 6.68 7.69 -1.18
C MET A 40 8.01 7.16 -1.75
N ALA A 41 7.96 6.02 -2.43
CA ALA A 41 9.08 5.43 -3.15
C ALA A 41 9.30 6.15 -4.49
N LYS A 42 9.99 7.31 -4.46
CA LYS A 42 10.06 8.29 -5.55
C LYS A 42 10.37 7.70 -6.93
N ASP A 43 11.28 6.74 -7.03
CA ASP A 43 11.71 6.18 -8.32
C ASP A 43 10.65 5.27 -8.96
N ALA A 44 9.70 4.78 -8.15
CA ALA A 44 8.65 3.86 -8.58
C ALA A 44 7.33 4.58 -8.90
N VAL A 45 7.13 5.80 -8.40
CA VAL A 45 5.89 6.56 -8.56
C VAL A 45 6.02 7.50 -9.75
N LYS A 46 5.15 7.33 -10.75
CA LYS A 46 5.14 8.15 -11.97
C LYS A 46 3.98 9.16 -11.93
N PRO A 47 4.23 10.45 -12.26
CA PRO A 47 3.18 11.43 -12.47
C PRO A 47 2.17 10.94 -13.52
N GLY A 48 0.89 11.24 -13.31
CA GLY A 48 -0.20 10.85 -14.22
C GLY A 48 -0.57 9.35 -14.19
N GLY A 49 0.01 8.57 -13.27
CA GLY A 49 -0.36 7.18 -13.00
C GLY A 49 -1.54 7.08 -12.03
N TYR A 50 -1.33 6.41 -10.89
CA TYR A 50 -2.29 6.39 -9.78
C TYR A 50 -2.28 7.70 -8.96
N PHE A 51 -1.34 8.59 -9.25
CA PHE A 51 -1.13 9.86 -8.56
C PHE A 51 -1.29 11.00 -9.56
N GLY A 52 -1.61 12.20 -9.03
CA GLY A 52 -1.66 13.42 -9.84
C GLY A 52 -0.28 13.84 -10.36
N ASP A 53 -0.22 15.03 -10.95
CA ASP A 53 1.02 15.58 -11.51
C ASP A 53 2.07 15.86 -10.44
N GLU A 54 1.63 16.20 -9.23
CA GLU A 54 2.47 16.38 -8.06
C GLU A 54 2.39 15.16 -7.15
N ILE A 55 3.54 14.52 -6.93
CA ILE A 55 3.68 13.41 -5.98
C ILE A 55 4.36 13.97 -4.73
N PRO A 56 3.69 14.00 -3.58
CA PRO A 56 4.31 14.47 -2.35
C PRO A 56 5.40 13.51 -1.89
N LYS A 57 6.38 14.01 -1.13
CA LYS A 57 7.45 13.15 -0.58
C LYS A 57 6.90 12.14 0.44
N SER A 58 5.82 12.51 1.13
CA SER A 58 5.17 11.72 2.16
C SER A 58 3.68 12.03 2.22
N LEU A 59 2.91 11.12 2.81
CA LEU A 59 1.47 11.24 3.02
C LEU A 59 1.11 10.93 4.47
N ALA A 60 0.09 11.60 5.00
CA ALA A 60 -0.53 11.21 6.26
C ALA A 60 -1.74 10.31 5.96
N ILE A 61 -1.80 9.14 6.59
CA ILE A 61 -2.84 8.14 6.38
C ILE A 61 -3.25 7.50 7.70
N ILE A 62 -4.54 7.20 7.87
CA ILE A 62 -5.02 6.49 9.06
C ILE A 62 -4.72 5.00 8.87
N LYS A 63 -4.26 4.34 9.93
CA LYS A 63 -4.02 2.90 9.95
C LYS A 63 -4.79 2.23 11.07
N CYS A 64 -5.14 0.97 10.84
CA CYS A 64 -5.77 0.10 11.82
C CYS A 64 -5.50 -1.36 11.43
N HIS A 65 -4.28 -1.83 11.69
CA HIS A 65 -3.91 -3.21 11.36
C HIS A 65 -2.92 -3.82 12.35
N GLN A 66 -2.91 -5.15 12.37
CA GLN A 66 -1.90 -5.96 13.05
C GLN A 66 -1.15 -6.86 12.07
N ASP A 67 -1.79 -7.24 10.96
CA ASP A 67 -1.18 -8.01 9.88
C ASP A 67 -0.75 -7.07 8.75
N GLU A 68 0.28 -7.48 8.01
CA GLU A 68 0.87 -6.71 6.92
C GLU A 68 1.44 -7.62 5.83
N VAL A 69 1.75 -7.04 4.67
CA VAL A 69 2.57 -7.70 3.66
C VAL A 69 4.02 -7.67 4.12
N LEU A 70 4.57 -8.84 4.42
CA LEU A 70 5.96 -9.03 4.85
C LEU A 70 6.91 -9.03 3.66
N GLU A 71 6.51 -9.66 2.55
CA GLU A 71 7.35 -9.81 1.36
C GLU A 71 6.49 -9.61 0.10
N LEU A 72 6.95 -8.73 -0.79
CA LEU A 72 6.36 -8.54 -2.12
C LEU A 72 7.00 -9.51 -3.13
N PRO A 73 6.22 -10.05 -4.09
CA PRO A 73 6.79 -10.79 -5.20
C PRO A 73 7.48 -9.84 -6.20
N GLU A 74 8.39 -10.35 -7.03
CA GLU A 74 9.13 -9.54 -8.03
C GLU A 74 8.22 -8.77 -9.01
N SER A 75 7.01 -9.28 -9.25
CA SER A 75 6.03 -8.63 -10.12
C SER A 75 5.38 -7.37 -9.52
N ALA A 76 5.64 -7.08 -8.25
CA ALA A 76 5.10 -5.92 -7.56
C ALA A 76 6.02 -4.71 -7.70
N THR A 77 5.42 -3.53 -7.69
CA THR A 77 6.12 -2.25 -7.54
C THR A 77 5.75 -1.66 -6.17
N LEU A 78 6.74 -1.48 -5.30
CA LEU A 78 6.58 -0.77 -4.04
C LEU A 78 6.38 0.73 -4.32
N LEU A 79 5.32 1.31 -3.76
CA LEU A 79 4.95 2.71 -3.97
C LEU A 79 5.14 3.57 -2.72
N ALA A 80 4.97 3.00 -1.53
CA ALA A 80 5.22 3.69 -0.27
C ALA A 80 5.59 2.73 0.85
N TYR A 81 6.33 3.24 1.84
CA TYR A 81 6.82 2.49 3.01
C TYR A 81 6.88 3.38 4.26
N SER A 82 7.03 2.79 5.44
CA SER A 82 7.36 3.48 6.69
C SER A 82 8.31 2.66 7.54
N ASP A 83 8.81 3.24 8.63
CA ASP A 83 9.69 2.52 9.58
C ASP A 83 8.98 1.34 10.27
N LYS A 84 7.65 1.37 10.36
CA LYS A 84 6.85 0.32 11.03
C LYS A 84 6.31 -0.75 10.08
N CYS A 85 6.09 -0.41 8.81
CA CYS A 85 5.53 -1.30 7.80
C CYS A 85 6.23 -1.04 6.47
N ASN A 86 6.90 -2.06 5.95
CA ASN A 86 7.72 -1.95 4.75
C ASN A 86 6.90 -1.79 3.46
N VAL A 87 5.61 -2.15 3.50
CA VAL A 87 4.74 -2.19 2.33
C VAL A 87 3.44 -1.43 2.63
N GLU A 88 3.52 -0.11 2.62
CA GLU A 88 2.35 0.76 2.85
C GLU A 88 1.46 0.83 1.61
N MET A 89 2.11 0.87 0.44
CA MET A 89 1.43 0.91 -0.85
C MET A 89 2.23 0.12 -1.87
N CYS A 90 1.54 -0.66 -2.70
CA CYS A 90 2.16 -1.34 -3.83
C CYS A 90 1.20 -1.38 -5.03
N SER A 91 1.74 -1.71 -6.19
CA SER A 91 0.94 -1.98 -7.38
C SER A 91 1.44 -3.21 -8.13
N TYR A 92 0.54 -3.81 -8.91
CA TYR A 92 0.86 -4.92 -9.80
C TYR A 92 0.48 -4.52 -11.22
N GLY A 93 1.44 -3.93 -11.92
CA GLY A 93 1.22 -3.24 -13.18
C GLY A 93 0.17 -2.13 -13.06
N ASN A 94 -0.48 -1.80 -14.18
CA ASN A 94 -1.53 -0.76 -14.25
C ASN A 94 -2.95 -1.31 -13.99
N HIS A 95 -3.07 -2.27 -13.06
CA HIS A 95 -4.32 -2.99 -12.80
C HIS A 95 -4.68 -3.08 -11.32
N PHE A 96 -3.73 -3.40 -10.44
CA PHE A 96 -3.97 -3.46 -9.00
C PHE A 96 -3.23 -2.32 -8.31
N LEU A 97 -3.96 -1.55 -7.52
CA LEU A 97 -3.40 -0.63 -6.54
C LEU A 97 -3.77 -1.18 -5.16
N CYS A 98 -2.80 -1.29 -4.27
CA CYS A 98 -3.02 -1.82 -2.93
C CYS A 98 -2.46 -0.84 -1.89
N ILE A 99 -3.22 -0.55 -0.85
CA ILE A 99 -2.91 0.43 0.20
C ILE A 99 -3.18 -0.22 1.56
N GLN A 100 -2.20 -0.23 2.45
CA GLN A 100 -2.32 -0.85 3.78
C GLN A 100 -3.12 0.02 4.75
N GLY A 101 -2.93 1.34 4.69
CA GLY A 101 -3.74 2.31 5.44
C GLY A 101 -5.13 2.53 4.83
N HIS A 102 -5.90 3.42 5.46
CA HIS A 102 -7.26 3.81 5.12
C HIS A 102 -7.28 5.25 4.60
N PRO A 103 -7.01 5.49 3.30
CA PRO A 103 -7.09 6.84 2.72
C PRO A 103 -8.54 7.35 2.61
N GLU A 104 -9.53 6.47 2.80
CA GLU A 104 -10.95 6.77 2.76
C GLU A 104 -11.48 7.38 4.07
N TYR A 105 -10.73 7.28 5.16
CA TYR A 105 -11.14 7.89 6.43
C TYR A 105 -10.91 9.40 6.40
N ASN A 106 -11.78 10.12 7.08
CA ASN A 106 -11.70 11.56 7.25
C ASN A 106 -11.57 11.91 8.76
N LYS A 107 -11.89 13.14 9.15
CA LYS A 107 -11.75 13.61 10.54
C LYS A 107 -12.90 13.18 11.47
N GLU A 108 -14.01 12.72 10.91
CA GLU A 108 -15.22 12.27 11.61
C GLU A 108 -15.22 10.74 11.73
#